data_AF-A0A7R9ZBL6-F1
#
_entry.id   AF-A0A7R9ZBL6-F1
#
_cell.length_a   1.000
_cell.length_b   1.000
_cell.length_c   1.000
_cell.angle_alpha   90.00
_cell.angle_beta   90.00
_cell.angle_gamma   90.00
#
_symmetry.space_group_name_H-M   'P 1'
#
loop_
_entity.id
_entity.type
_entity.pdbx_description
1 polymer ?
#
loop_
_entity_poly.entity_id
_entity_poly.type
_entity_poly.pdbx_seq_one_letter_code
_entity_poly.pdbx_strand_id
1 'polypeptide(L)'
;PQHSTFGARSNTALNILKDDEDKAALDKALGRQLDYQPGAADTEFARKYRHLKGADIRTVGEAFSEFTSILGRPVNALYKSMVSDIVGSTHLTIVNARFKRDGIWSLGIVSALDLLLKNYPEPGVQAEIRSALFESLGISEEEIISEGEAVSAWAQGKTR
;
A
#
# COMPACT_ATOMS: atom_id res chain seq x y z
N PRO A 1 -38.63 -33.59 -12.64
CA PRO A 1 -39.54 -32.46 -12.89
C PRO A 1 -39.67 -31.55 -11.64
N GLN A 2 -39.08 -30.34 -11.73
CA GLN A 2 -39.57 -29.04 -11.19
C GLN A 2 -39.79 -28.91 -9.66
N HIS A 3 -39.37 -27.90 -8.90
CA HIS A 3 -39.06 -26.45 -9.09
C HIS A 3 -38.16 -26.00 -7.89
N SER A 4 -37.07 -25.23 -8.06
CA SER A 4 -36.92 -23.75 -7.85
C SER A 4 -37.85 -23.15 -6.77
N THR A 5 -37.52 -22.26 -5.83
CA THR A 5 -36.43 -21.28 -5.64
C THR A 5 -36.64 -20.69 -4.23
N PHE A 6 -35.58 -20.47 -3.43
CA PHE A 6 -35.70 -19.67 -2.21
C PHE A 6 -35.99 -18.22 -2.61
N GLY A 7 -37.20 -17.75 -2.30
CA GLY A 7 -37.71 -16.44 -2.67
C GLY A 7 -36.93 -15.31 -2.00
N ALA A 8 -36.58 -14.32 -2.82
CA ALA A 8 -36.08 -13.04 -2.37
C ALA A 8 -37.06 -12.44 -1.34
N ARG A 9 -36.55 -12.17 -0.13
CA ARG A 9 -37.29 -11.38 0.86
C ARG A 9 -37.35 -9.94 0.37
N SER A 10 -38.45 -9.58 -0.27
CA SER A 10 -38.76 -8.21 -0.65
C SER A 10 -39.07 -7.41 0.62
N ASN A 11 -38.27 -6.39 0.92
CA ASN A 11 -38.47 -5.49 2.05
C ASN A 11 -39.77 -4.69 1.86
N THR A 12 -40.82 -5.08 2.57
CA THR A 12 -42.18 -4.50 2.52
C THR A 12 -42.21 -2.98 2.79
N ALA A 13 -41.20 -2.41 3.44
CA ALA A 13 -41.13 -0.98 3.75
C ALA A 13 -40.88 -0.05 2.53
N LEU A 14 -40.30 -0.57 1.43
CA LEU A 14 -39.98 0.24 0.23
C LEU A 14 -41.15 0.39 -0.76
N ASN A 15 -42.25 -0.35 -0.57
CA ASN A 15 -43.39 -0.34 -1.49
C ASN A 15 -44.46 0.72 -1.18
N ILE A 16 -44.25 1.58 -0.18
CA ILE A 16 -45.18 2.66 0.17
C ILE A 16 -44.93 3.93 -0.67
N LEU A 17 -43.73 4.06 -1.25
CA LEU A 17 -43.39 5.15 -2.18
C LEU A 17 -43.90 4.79 -3.56
N LYS A 18 -44.83 5.59 -4.07
CA LYS A 18 -45.53 5.32 -5.34
C LYS A 18 -44.69 5.65 -6.57
N ASP A 19 -43.69 6.53 -6.43
CA ASP A 19 -42.90 7.02 -7.55
C ASP A 19 -41.42 6.64 -7.42
N ASP A 20 -40.80 6.22 -8.53
CA ASP A 20 -39.38 5.82 -8.55
C ASP A 20 -38.42 6.98 -8.26
N GLU A 21 -38.85 8.22 -8.55
CA GLU A 21 -38.12 9.44 -8.18
C GLU A 21 -38.06 9.64 -6.66
N ASP A 22 -39.16 9.33 -5.95
CA ASP A 22 -39.23 9.44 -4.49
C ASP A 22 -38.36 8.38 -3.80
N LYS A 23 -38.27 7.18 -4.38
CA LYS A 23 -37.36 6.14 -3.91
C LYS A 23 -35.90 6.55 -4.10
N ALA A 24 -35.55 7.08 -5.27
CA ALA A 24 -34.20 7.57 -5.54
C ALA A 24 -33.81 8.77 -4.66
N ALA A 25 -34.76 9.68 -4.42
CA ALA A 25 -34.58 10.83 -3.53
C ALA A 25 -34.42 10.38 -2.07
N LEU A 26 -35.20 9.40 -1.62
CA LEU A 26 -35.11 8.83 -0.29
C LEU A 26 -33.82 8.03 -0.09
N ASP A 27 -33.40 7.21 -1.05
CA ASP A 27 -32.10 6.50 -1.00
C ASP A 27 -30.94 7.49 -0.97
N LYS A 28 -31.02 8.58 -1.73
CA LYS A 28 -30.04 9.67 -1.70
C LYS A 28 -30.06 10.45 -0.38
N ALA A 29 -31.21 10.55 0.30
CA ALA A 29 -31.34 11.19 1.61
C ALA A 29 -30.84 10.27 2.73
N LEU A 30 -31.22 9.00 2.71
CA LEU A 30 -30.78 7.95 3.64
C LEU A 30 -29.29 7.68 3.53
N GLY A 31 -28.74 7.57 2.32
CA GLY A 31 -27.30 7.43 2.11
C GLY A 31 -26.54 8.62 2.72
N ARG A 32 -27.07 9.84 2.55
CA ARG A 32 -26.48 11.04 3.14
C ARG A 32 -26.57 11.07 4.67
N GLN A 33 -27.60 10.48 5.25
CA GLN A 33 -27.84 10.47 6.70
C GLN A 33 -27.13 9.31 7.41
N LEU A 34 -26.95 8.16 6.74
CA LEU A 34 -26.18 7.01 7.23
C LEU A 34 -24.67 7.26 7.14
N ASP A 35 -24.21 7.98 6.11
CA ASP A 35 -22.80 8.37 5.95
C ASP A 35 -22.42 9.66 6.70
N TYR A 36 -23.40 10.34 7.32
CA TYR A 36 -23.13 11.52 8.12
C TYR A 36 -22.58 11.13 9.50
N GLN A 37 -21.28 11.32 9.64
CA GLN A 37 -20.59 11.25 10.93
C GLN A 37 -20.42 12.69 11.45
N PRO A 38 -21.09 13.09 12.55
CA PRO A 38 -20.92 14.41 13.13
C PRO A 38 -19.43 14.70 13.41
N GLY A 39 -18.93 15.84 12.92
CA GLY A 39 -17.51 16.22 13.06
C GLY A 39 -16.54 15.58 12.04
N ALA A 40 -17.03 14.75 11.10
CA ALA A 40 -16.19 14.29 10.00
C ALA A 40 -15.90 15.45 9.03
N ALA A 41 -14.61 15.67 8.73
CA ALA A 41 -14.21 16.67 7.76
C ALA A 41 -14.79 16.35 6.36
N ASP A 42 -15.38 17.37 5.72
CA ASP A 42 -15.78 17.33 4.31
C ASP A 42 -14.75 18.07 3.43
N THR A 43 -13.50 17.64 3.53
CA THR A 43 -12.42 18.13 2.67
C THR A 43 -12.21 17.17 1.49
N GLU A 44 -11.60 17.64 0.41
CA GLU A 44 -11.19 16.79 -0.72
C GLU A 44 -10.34 15.60 -0.24
N PHE A 45 -9.45 15.84 0.72
CA PHE A 45 -8.66 14.80 1.38
C PHE A 45 -9.53 13.72 2.02
N ALA A 46 -10.54 14.12 2.80
CA ALA A 46 -11.46 13.17 3.42
C ALA A 46 -12.26 12.40 2.37
N ARG A 47 -12.76 13.07 1.32
CA ARG A 47 -13.48 12.38 0.23
C ARG A 47 -12.62 11.32 -0.44
N LYS A 48 -11.33 11.61 -0.66
CA LYS A 48 -10.40 10.69 -1.32
C LYS A 48 -9.99 9.50 -0.47
N TYR A 49 -9.79 9.66 0.85
CA TYR A 49 -9.17 8.62 1.68
C TYR A 49 -10.03 8.14 2.88
N ARG A 50 -11.24 8.66 3.09
CA ARG A 50 -12.14 8.25 4.20
C ARG A 50 -12.40 6.74 4.21
N HIS A 51 -12.49 6.12 3.04
CA HIS A 51 -12.71 4.68 2.91
C HIS A 51 -11.56 3.82 3.47
N LEU A 52 -10.36 4.40 3.66
CA LEU A 52 -9.20 3.73 4.27
C LEU A 52 -9.14 3.92 5.79
N LYS A 53 -10.06 4.70 6.38
CA LYS A 53 -10.08 4.92 7.83
C LYS A 53 -10.43 3.61 8.55
N GLY A 54 -9.56 3.19 9.47
CA GLY A 54 -9.75 1.94 10.21
C GLY A 54 -9.46 0.69 9.38
N ALA A 55 -8.85 0.85 8.20
CA ALA A 55 -8.27 -0.28 7.49
C ALA A 55 -7.26 -0.99 8.40
N ASP A 56 -7.28 -2.32 8.37
CA ASP A 56 -6.27 -3.12 9.04
C ASP A 56 -4.98 -3.02 8.22
N ILE A 57 -4.00 -2.31 8.78
CA ILE A 57 -2.72 -2.06 8.13
C ILE A 57 -1.66 -2.84 8.89
N ARG A 58 -0.94 -3.67 8.15
CA ARG A 58 0.24 -4.37 8.64
C ARG A 58 1.14 -3.43 9.43
N THR A 59 1.57 -3.87 10.60
CA THR A 59 2.46 -3.13 11.48
C THR A 59 3.91 -3.21 11.02
N VAL A 60 4.71 -2.23 11.45
CA VAL A 60 6.17 -2.26 11.26
C VAL A 60 6.76 -3.53 11.88
N GLY A 61 6.29 -3.96 13.05
CA GLY A 61 6.78 -5.18 13.71
C GLY A 61 6.56 -6.44 12.89
N GLU A 62 5.42 -6.56 12.20
CA GLU A 62 5.15 -7.66 11.28
C GLU A 62 6.06 -7.61 10.06
N ALA A 63 6.29 -6.43 9.46
CA ALA A 63 7.22 -6.23 8.34
C ALA A 63 8.63 -6.69 8.71
N PHE A 64 9.12 -6.26 9.88
CA PHE A 64 10.42 -6.66 10.40
C PHE A 64 10.52 -8.15 10.72
N SER A 65 9.47 -8.74 11.27
CA SER A 65 9.45 -10.17 11.59
C SER A 65 9.57 -11.01 10.32
N GLU A 66 8.87 -10.64 9.25
CA GLU A 66 9.01 -11.30 7.95
C GLU A 66 10.37 -11.05 7.31
N PHE A 67 10.89 -9.82 7.34
CA PHE A 67 12.25 -9.51 6.86
C PHE A 67 13.31 -10.40 7.50
N THR A 68 13.29 -10.51 8.84
CA THR A 68 14.26 -11.34 9.57
C THR A 68 14.07 -12.84 9.30
N SER A 69 12.83 -13.28 9.08
CA SER A 69 12.52 -14.66 8.67
C SER A 69 13.08 -14.98 7.28
N ILE A 70 12.89 -14.08 6.31
CA ILE A 70 13.37 -14.27 4.92
C ILE A 70 14.89 -14.22 4.87
N LEU A 71 15.51 -13.25 5.54
CA LEU A 71 16.96 -13.11 5.57
C LEU A 71 17.64 -14.33 6.23
N GLY A 72 16.98 -14.96 7.20
CA GLY A 72 17.42 -16.21 7.82
C GLY A 72 18.73 -16.12 8.61
N ARG A 73 19.27 -14.90 8.81
CA ARG A 73 20.53 -14.64 9.53
C ARG A 73 20.52 -13.25 10.18
N PRO A 74 21.31 -13.04 11.25
CA PRO A 74 21.43 -11.73 11.87
C PRO A 74 22.17 -10.74 10.95
N VAL A 75 21.70 -9.49 10.95
CA VAL A 75 22.40 -8.37 10.31
C VAL A 75 23.64 -8.01 11.11
N ASN A 76 24.73 -7.65 10.43
CA ASN A 76 25.95 -7.17 11.04
C ASN A 76 25.67 -5.96 11.96
N ALA A 77 26.27 -5.95 13.15
CA ALA A 77 25.98 -4.95 14.18
C ALA A 77 26.19 -3.50 13.72
N LEU A 78 27.16 -3.25 12.83
CA LEU A 78 27.43 -1.91 12.28
C LEU A 78 26.30 -1.41 11.36
N TYR A 79 25.56 -2.33 10.74
CA TYR A 79 24.51 -2.04 9.78
C TYR A 79 23.11 -2.21 10.38
N LYS A 80 22.99 -2.82 11.57
CA LYS A 80 21.72 -3.20 12.18
C LYS A 80 20.74 -2.03 12.28
N SER A 81 21.18 -0.87 12.77
CA SER A 81 20.31 0.31 12.89
C SER A 81 19.86 0.80 11.52
N MET A 82 20.78 0.95 10.57
CA MET A 82 20.48 1.41 9.21
C MET A 82 19.51 0.48 8.49
N VAL A 83 19.77 -0.84 8.52
CA VAL A 83 18.90 -1.86 7.90
C VAL A 83 17.52 -1.85 8.56
N SER A 84 17.47 -1.67 9.87
CA SER A 84 16.20 -1.55 10.56
C SER A 84 15.44 -0.30 10.11
N ASP A 85 16.10 0.85 10.13
CA ASP A 85 15.48 2.12 9.75
C ASP A 85 14.96 2.09 8.31
N ILE A 86 15.70 1.48 7.36
CA ILE A 86 15.24 1.40 5.97
C ILE A 86 14.08 0.42 5.79
N VAL A 87 14.03 -0.72 6.49
CA VAL A 87 12.86 -1.61 6.48
C VAL A 87 11.63 -0.90 7.05
N GLY A 88 11.77 -0.28 8.22
CA GLY A 88 10.67 0.41 8.89
C GLY A 88 10.17 1.65 8.13
N SER A 89 11.08 2.49 7.64
CA SER A 89 10.72 3.69 6.88
C SER A 89 10.12 3.37 5.50
N THR A 90 10.62 2.33 4.82
CA THR A 90 10.02 1.85 3.58
C THR A 90 8.61 1.33 3.83
N HIS A 91 8.41 0.51 4.87
CA HIS A 91 7.08 0.05 5.28
C HIS A 91 6.10 1.20 5.52
N LEU A 92 6.47 2.16 6.37
CA LEU A 92 5.63 3.32 6.68
C LEU A 92 5.33 4.19 5.44
N THR A 93 6.25 4.22 4.47
CA THR A 93 6.06 4.91 3.20
C THR A 93 5.01 4.21 2.36
N ILE A 94 5.15 2.90 2.14
CA ILE A 94 4.28 2.17 1.21
C ILE A 94 2.85 1.98 1.73
N VAL A 95 2.66 1.86 3.05
CA VAL A 95 1.33 1.74 3.64
C VAL A 95 0.61 3.09 3.77
N ASN A 96 1.29 4.20 3.48
CA ASN A 96 0.68 5.51 3.52
C ASN A 96 -0.33 5.65 2.38
N ALA A 97 -1.58 5.95 2.71
CA ALA A 97 -2.66 6.16 1.74
C ALA A 97 -2.34 7.16 0.61
N ARG A 98 -1.46 8.12 0.85
CA ARG A 98 -1.06 9.14 -0.14
C ARG A 98 0.09 8.70 -1.03
N PHE A 99 0.86 7.69 -0.61
CA PHE A 99 2.02 7.25 -1.33
C PHE A 99 1.59 6.59 -2.64
N LYS A 100 2.30 6.93 -3.71
CA LYS A 100 2.19 6.30 -5.00
C LYS A 100 3.61 6.03 -5.46
N ARG A 101 3.92 4.75 -5.62
CA ARG A 101 5.19 4.33 -6.20
C ARG A 101 5.31 4.90 -7.61
N ASP A 102 6.46 5.49 -7.91
CA ASP A 102 6.84 5.92 -9.25
C ASP A 102 8.30 5.54 -9.52
N GLY A 103 8.73 5.66 -10.78
CA GLY A 103 10.09 5.26 -11.17
C GLY A 103 11.20 6.10 -10.51
N ILE A 104 10.90 7.31 -10.03
CA ILE A 104 11.89 8.14 -9.31
C ILE A 104 12.12 7.54 -7.93
N TRP A 105 11.05 7.17 -7.23
CA TRP A 105 11.16 6.47 -5.96
C TRP A 105 11.85 5.11 -6.13
N SER A 106 11.49 4.34 -7.16
CA SER A 106 12.12 3.03 -7.46
C SER A 106 13.62 3.18 -7.73
N LEU A 107 14.04 4.17 -8.54
CA LEU A 107 15.46 4.49 -8.73
C LEU A 107 16.13 4.90 -7.42
N GLY A 108 15.47 5.73 -6.61
CA GLY A 108 15.99 6.26 -5.36
C GLY A 108 16.26 5.18 -4.32
N ILE A 109 15.31 4.26 -4.11
CA ILE A 109 15.46 3.20 -3.11
C ILE A 109 16.56 2.19 -3.50
N VAL A 110 16.64 1.81 -4.78
CA VAL A 110 17.71 0.94 -5.29
C VAL A 110 19.07 1.62 -5.13
N SER A 111 19.20 2.87 -5.58
CA SER A 111 20.46 3.62 -5.48
C SER A 111 20.89 3.82 -4.02
N ALA A 112 19.94 4.06 -3.12
CA ALA A 112 20.22 4.19 -1.69
C ALA A 112 20.73 2.87 -1.10
N LEU A 113 20.09 1.74 -1.41
CA LEU A 113 20.52 0.42 -0.92
C LEU A 113 21.89 0.04 -1.48
N ASP A 114 22.13 0.27 -2.77
CA ASP A 114 23.43 0.02 -3.40
C ASP A 114 24.56 0.84 -2.74
N LEU A 115 24.29 2.10 -2.38
CA LEU A 115 25.25 2.96 -1.68
C LEU A 115 25.47 2.52 -0.23
N LEU A 116 24.37 2.29 0.50
CA LEU A 116 24.40 1.97 1.94
C LEU A 116 25.03 0.60 2.20
N LEU A 117 24.82 -0.36 1.31
CA LEU A 117 25.32 -1.73 1.44
C LEU A 117 26.62 -2.00 0.65
N LYS A 118 27.17 -1.00 -0.06
CA LYS A 118 28.35 -1.15 -0.92
C LYS A 118 29.53 -1.87 -0.28
N ASN A 119 29.79 -1.56 1.00
CA ASN A 119 30.91 -2.07 1.77
C ASN A 119 30.48 -3.08 2.85
N TYR A 120 29.32 -3.71 2.68
CA TYR A 120 28.87 -4.73 3.61
C TYR A 120 29.92 -5.85 3.70
N PRO A 121 30.33 -6.27 4.91
CA PRO A 121 31.57 -7.02 5.09
C PRO A 121 31.53 -8.43 4.49
N GLU A 122 30.35 -9.08 4.51
CA GLU A 122 30.16 -10.41 3.94
C GLU A 122 29.72 -10.32 2.46
N PRO A 123 30.49 -10.88 1.50
CA PRO A 123 30.14 -10.83 0.09
C PRO A 123 28.80 -11.54 -0.20
N GLY A 124 27.92 -10.86 -0.94
CA GLY A 124 26.64 -11.40 -1.40
C GLY A 124 25.49 -11.13 -0.43
N VAL A 125 25.78 -10.89 0.85
CA VAL A 125 24.75 -10.61 1.86
C VAL A 125 24.05 -9.28 1.60
N GLN A 126 24.70 -8.32 0.94
CA GLN A 126 24.04 -7.09 0.51
C GLN A 126 22.85 -7.34 -0.42
N ALA A 127 22.96 -8.33 -1.32
CA ALA A 127 21.88 -8.70 -2.23
C ALA A 127 20.78 -9.42 -1.47
N GLU A 128 21.13 -10.36 -0.57
CA GLU A 128 20.17 -11.05 0.29
C GLU A 128 19.35 -10.05 1.15
N ILE A 129 20.00 -9.03 1.72
CA ILE A 129 19.32 -7.96 2.49
C ILE A 129 18.35 -7.18 1.60
N ARG A 130 18.77 -6.82 0.37
CA ARG A 130 17.94 -6.09 -0.58
C ARG A 130 16.70 -6.91 -0.98
N SER A 131 16.89 -8.17 -1.35
CA SER A 131 15.79 -9.07 -1.70
C SER A 131 14.85 -9.31 -0.54
N ALA A 132 15.38 -9.58 0.66
CA ALA A 132 14.57 -9.76 1.86
C ALA A 132 13.75 -8.50 2.20
N LEU A 133 14.31 -7.30 2.00
CA LEU A 133 13.58 -6.04 2.20
C LEU A 133 12.39 -5.93 1.25
N PHE A 134 12.57 -6.15 -0.05
CA PHE A 134 11.47 -6.03 -1.00
C PHE A 134 10.42 -7.13 -0.84
N GLU A 135 10.86 -8.38 -0.65
CA GLU A 135 9.98 -9.53 -0.45
C GLU A 135 9.12 -9.36 0.82
N SER A 136 9.73 -8.95 1.94
CA SER A 136 8.99 -8.72 3.20
C SER A 136 7.96 -7.59 3.13
N LEU A 137 8.06 -6.74 2.11
CA LEU A 137 7.13 -5.63 1.87
C LEU A 137 6.15 -5.92 0.73
N GLY A 138 6.19 -7.13 0.15
CA GLY A 138 5.33 -7.54 -0.96
C GLY A 138 5.64 -6.79 -2.25
N ILE A 139 6.88 -6.35 -2.44
CA ILE A 139 7.31 -5.62 -3.63
C ILE A 139 8.18 -6.52 -4.50
N SER A 140 7.92 -6.55 -5.82
CA SER A 140 8.84 -7.20 -6.76
C SER A 140 10.10 -6.36 -6.91
N GLU A 141 11.23 -6.99 -6.59
CA GLU A 141 12.55 -6.41 -6.77
C GLU A 141 12.83 -6.15 -8.25
N GLU A 142 12.44 -7.06 -9.14
CA GLU A 142 12.62 -6.94 -10.58
C GLU A 142 11.85 -5.75 -11.16
N GLU A 143 10.60 -5.53 -10.73
CA GLU A 143 9.81 -4.38 -11.16
C GLU A 143 10.45 -3.06 -10.72
N ILE A 144 10.91 -2.97 -9.46
CA ILE A 144 11.57 -1.77 -8.94
C ILE A 144 12.84 -1.46 -9.73
N ILE A 145 13.66 -2.46 -10.02
CA ILE A 145 14.90 -2.28 -10.79
C ILE A 145 14.57 -1.79 -12.19
N SER A 146 13.63 -2.46 -12.87
CA SER A 146 13.24 -2.11 -14.24
C SER A 146 12.69 -0.68 -14.35
N GLU A 147 11.86 -0.25 -13.39
CA GLU A 147 11.36 1.12 -13.32
C GLU A 147 12.48 2.15 -13.11
N GLY A 148 13.43 1.84 -12.22
CA GLY A 148 14.58 2.71 -11.96
C GLY A 148 15.50 2.84 -13.17
N GLU A 149 15.76 1.73 -13.86
CA GLU A 149 16.54 1.69 -15.11
C GLU A 149 15.87 2.51 -16.21
N ALA A 150 14.55 2.43 -16.36
CA ALA A 150 13.81 3.21 -17.35
C ALA A 150 13.96 4.73 -17.11
N VAL A 151 13.90 5.18 -15.85
CA VAL A 151 14.12 6.59 -15.49
C VAL A 151 15.56 7.02 -15.75
N SER A 152 16.53 6.19 -15.36
CA SER A 152 17.95 6.47 -15.59
C SER A 152 18.28 6.57 -17.09
N ALA A 153 17.79 5.63 -17.90
CA ALA A 153 17.97 5.62 -19.35
C ALA A 153 17.35 6.84 -20.02
N TRP A 154 16.13 7.23 -19.60
CA TRP A 154 15.50 8.45 -20.07
C TRP A 154 16.35 9.69 -19.76
N ALA A 155 16.95 9.77 -18.57
CA ALA A 155 17.75 10.92 -18.15
C ALA A 155 19.07 11.05 -18.91
N GLN A 156 19.74 9.93 -19.21
CA GLN A 156 21.01 9.91 -19.96
C GLN A 156 20.86 10.53 -21.37
N GLY A 157 19.70 10.39 -22.00
CA GLY A 157 19.40 11.01 -23.30
C GLY A 157 19.05 12.50 -23.25
N LYS A 158 19.09 13.14 -22.08
CA LYS A 158 18.71 14.56 -21.87
C LYS A 158 19.87 15.46 -21.47
N THR A 159 21.05 14.91 -21.25
CA THR A 159 22.25 15.70 -20.95
C THR A 159 22.70 16.45 -22.21
N ARG A 160 22.85 17.77 -22.09
CA ARG A 160 23.42 18.66 -23.11
C ARG A 160 24.94 18.64 -23.06
#